data_AF-A0A2E5P7Y5-F1
#
_entry.id   AF-A0A2E5P7Y5-F1
#
_cell.length_a   1.000
_cell.length_b   1.000
_cell.length_c   1.000
_cell.angle_alpha   90.00
_cell.angle_beta   90.00
_cell.angle_gamma   90.00
#
_symmetry.space_group_name_H-M   'P 1'
#
loop_
_entity.id
_entity.type
_entity.pdbx_description
1 polymer ?
#
loop_
_entity_poly.entity_id
_entity_poly.type
_entity_poly.pdbx_seq_one_letter_code
_entity_poly.pdbx_strand_id
1 'polypeptide(L)' 'MESIKNLFVSVFGAAAGAVMIGFFGLYAIGSLYWLWMAIQISSFWMFVIGLLGPTMFFTGLIGGYSMLFGAPEWIYNTFG' A
#
# COMPACT_ATOMS: atom_id res chain seq x y z
N MET A 1 28.94 -9.93 26.15
CA MET A 1 27.89 -8.91 25.90
C MET A 1 27.89 -8.39 24.47
N GLU A 2 29.06 -8.13 23.88
CA GLU A 2 29.17 -7.57 22.51
C GLU A 2 28.62 -8.49 21.40
N SER A 3 28.86 -9.80 21.49
CA SER A 3 28.29 -10.79 20.56
C SER A 3 26.75 -10.82 20.58
N ILE A 4 26.12 -10.73 21.76
CA ILE A 4 24.66 -10.68 21.90
C ILE A 4 24.10 -9.41 21.26
N LYS A 5 24.74 -8.25 21.47
CA LYS A 5 24.35 -6.98 20.84
C LYS A 5 24.41 -7.07 19.32
N ASN A 6 25.46 -7.69 18.76
CA ASN A 6 25.62 -7.84 17.32
C ASN A 6 24.58 -8.78 16.71
N LEU A 7 24.21 -9.85 17.43
CA LEU A 7 23.10 -10.73 17.03
C LEU A 7 21.77 -9.98 16.99
N PHE A 8 21.46 -9.18 18.02
CA PHE A 8 20.24 -8.37 18.05
C PHE A 8 20.18 -7.36 16.90
N VAL A 9 21.25 -6.62 16.66
CA VAL A 9 21.30 -5.65 15.54
C VAL A 9 21.12 -6.35 14.20
N SER A 10 21.75 -7.51 14.00
CA SER A 10 21.63 -8.27 12.76
C SER A 10 20.20 -8.81 12.54
N VAL A 11 19.58 -9.39 13.57
CA VAL A 11 18.22 -9.93 13.48
C VAL A 11 17.20 -8.83 13.25
N PHE A 12 17.26 -7.72 14.01
CA PHE A 12 16.35 -6.59 13.81
C PHE A 12 16.60 -5.89 12.46
N GLY A 13 17.85 -5.81 12.00
CA GLY A 13 18.18 -5.29 10.68
C GLY A 13 17.58 -6.14 9.55
N ALA A 14 17.69 -7.47 9.65
CA ALA A 14 17.10 -8.39 8.69
C ALA A 14 15.56 -8.34 8.71
N ALA A 15 14.96 -8.31 9.90
CA ALA A 15 13.50 -8.20 10.05
C ALA A 15 12.97 -6.89 9.48
N ALA A 16 13.63 -5.76 9.77
CA ALA A 16 13.28 -4.46 9.20
C ALA A 16 13.38 -4.48 7.67
N GLY A 17 14.45 -5.07 7.11
CA GLY A 17 14.59 -5.23 5.67
C GLY A 17 13.43 -6.03 5.05
N ALA A 18 13.07 -7.17 5.65
CA ALA A 18 11.96 -7.99 5.17
C ALA A 18 10.60 -7.25 5.24
N VAL A 19 10.34 -6.52 6.33
CA VAL A 19 9.13 -5.69 6.47
C VAL A 19 9.07 -4.61 5.40
N MET A 20 10.19 -3.91 5.14
CA MET A 20 10.22 -2.88 4.12
C MET A 20 9.99 -3.43 2.72
N ILE A 21 10.57 -4.59 2.39
CA ILE A 21 10.32 -5.27 1.10
C ILE A 21 8.84 -5.64 0.98
N GLY A 22 8.26 -6.25 2.02
CA GLY A 22 6.84 -6.59 2.05
C GLY A 22 5.95 -5.35 1.90
N PHE A 23 6.28 -4.27 2.59
CA PHE A 23 5.57 -3.01 2.51
C PHE A 23 5.63 -2.39 1.11
N PHE A 24 6.81 -2.29 0.50
CA PHE A 24 6.95 -1.75 -0.85
C PHE A 24 6.27 -2.62 -1.91
N GLY A 25 6.33 -3.95 -1.75
CA GLY A 25 5.59 -4.89 -2.60
C GLY A 25 4.08 -4.68 -2.51
N LEU A 26 3.54 -4.65 -1.29
CA LEU A 26 2.11 -4.38 -1.05
C LEU A 26 1.70 -3.00 -1.52
N TYR A 27 2.54 -1.99 -1.35
CA TYR A 27 2.29 -0.64 -1.85
C TYR A 27 2.19 -0.60 -3.38
N ALA A 28 3.12 -1.27 -4.08
CA ALA A 28 3.10 -1.33 -5.54
C ALA A 28 1.84 -2.03 -6.05
N ILE A 29 1.51 -3.21 -5.50
CA ILE A 29 0.31 -3.96 -5.86
C ILE A 29 -0.96 -3.18 -5.47
N GLY A 30 -0.95 -2.54 -4.30
CA GLY A 30 -2.03 -1.70 -3.80
C GLY A 30 -2.32 -0.52 -4.72
N SER A 31 -1.28 0.11 -5.27
CA SER A 31 -1.41 1.20 -6.24
C SER A 31 -2.09 0.72 -7.53
N LEU A 32 -1.72 -0.46 -8.02
CA LEU A 32 -2.38 -1.09 -9.18
C LEU A 32 -3.83 -1.48 -8.87
N TYR A 33 -4.09 -2.00 -7.67
CA TYR A 33 -5.43 -2.38 -7.25
C TYR A 33 -6.36 -1.18 -7.11
N TRP A 34 -5.84 -0.03 -6.64
CA TRP A 34 -6.59 1.22 -6.65
C TRP A 34 -7.05 1.61 -8.06
N LEU A 35 -6.13 1.60 -9.04
CA LEU A 35 -6.46 1.92 -10.43
C LEU A 35 -7.44 0.90 -11.03
N TRP A 36 -7.31 -0.37 -10.66
CA TRP A 36 -8.27 -1.40 -11.03
C TRP A 36 -9.67 -1.09 -10.49
N MET A 37 -9.80 -0.74 -9.20
CA MET A 37 -11.08 -0.34 -8.62
C MET A 37 -11.65 0.90 -9.31
N ALA A 38 -10.82 1.89 -9.66
CA ALA A 38 -11.27 3.07 -10.39
C ALA A 38 -11.93 2.72 -11.73
N ILE A 39 -11.42 1.71 -12.43
CA ILE A 39 -12.02 1.19 -13.67
C ILE A 39 -13.34 0.48 -13.39
N GLN A 40 -13.40 -0.36 -12.36
CA GLN A 40 -14.63 -1.10 -12.00
C GLN A 40 -15.78 -0.17 -11.59
N ILE A 41 -15.45 0.89 -10.84
CA ILE A 41 -16.41 1.91 -10.39
C ILE A 41 -16.70 2.91 -11.52
N SER A 42 -15.96 2.86 -12.64
CA SER A 42 -16.03 3.85 -13.73
C SER A 42 -15.81 5.28 -13.26
N SER A 43 -14.95 5.48 -12.26
CA SER A 43 -14.73 6.77 -11.62
C SER A 43 -13.47 7.45 -12.16
N PHE A 44 -13.67 8.46 -13.02
CA PHE A 44 -12.57 9.23 -13.60
C PHE A 44 -11.69 9.90 -12.52
N TRP A 45 -12.30 10.50 -11.50
CA TRP A 45 -11.55 11.18 -10.45
C TRP A 45 -10.71 10.21 -9.62
N MET A 46 -11.23 9.01 -9.35
CA MET A 46 -10.49 7.95 -8.65
C MET A 46 -9.24 7.52 -9.44
N PHE A 47 -9.35 7.45 -10.77
CA PHE A 47 -8.22 7.16 -11.64
C PHE A 47 -7.17 8.27 -11.61
N VAL A 48 -7.59 9.54 -11.73
CA VAL A 48 -6.70 10.71 -11.70
C VAL A 48 -5.91 10.80 -10.39
N ILE A 49 -6.56 10.66 -9.24
CA ILE A 49 -5.85 10.69 -7.94
C ILE A 49 -4.93 9.48 -7.72
N GLY A 50 -5.20 8.38 -8.42
CA GLY A 50 -4.32 7.20 -8.46
C GLY A 50 -3.02 7.41 -9.24
N LEU A 51 -2.96 8.45 -10.09
CA LEU A 51 -1.79 8.76 -10.92
C LEU A 51 -1.09 10.08 -10.54
N LEU A 52 -1.74 10.93 -9.75
CA LEU A 52 -1.18 12.21 -9.33
C LEU A 52 -0.16 12.04 -8.20
N GLY A 53 1.09 12.40 -8.48
CA GLY A 53 2.28 12.30 -7.61
C GLY A 53 2.02 12.06 -6.12
N PRO A 54 1.81 13.08 -5.27
CA PRO A 54 1.65 12.88 -3.83
C PRO A 54 0.40 12.09 -3.42
N THR A 55 -0.69 12.15 -4.20
CA THR A 55 -1.92 11.40 -3.87
C THR A 55 -1.76 9.91 -4.13
N MET A 56 -0.85 9.53 -5.05
CA MET A 56 -0.49 8.13 -5.31
C MET A 56 -0.02 7.41 -4.05
N PHE A 57 0.66 8.11 -3.14
CA PHE A 57 1.09 7.53 -1.87
C PHE A 57 -0.10 7.06 -1.03
N PHE A 58 -1.14 7.89 -0.91
CA PHE A 58 -2.32 7.55 -0.13
C PHE A 58 -3.18 6.50 -0.84
N THR A 59 -3.36 6.63 -2.16
CA THR A 59 -4.17 5.68 -2.93
C THR A 59 -3.51 4.30 -3.00
N GLY A 60 -2.17 4.22 -3.02
CA GLY A 60 -1.43 2.96 -2.90
C GLY A 60 -1.65 2.25 -1.57
N LEU A 61 -1.65 3.01 -0.45
CA LEU A 61 -1.97 2.47 0.88
C LEU A 61 -3.41 2.00 0.98
N ILE A 62 -4.36 2.82 0.53
CA ILE A 62 -5.79 2.49 0.56
C ILE A 62 -6.09 1.30 -0.37
N GLY A 63 -5.48 1.25 -1.55
CA GLY A 63 -5.60 0.13 -2.48
C GLY A 63 -4.99 -1.14 -1.90
N GLY A 64 -3.83 -1.06 -1.22
CA GLY A 64 -3.23 -2.20 -0.52
C GLY A 64 -4.13 -2.72 0.60
N TYR A 65 -4.71 -1.83 1.41
CA TYR A 65 -5.72 -2.19 2.41
C TYR A 65 -6.93 -2.85 1.75
N SER A 66 -7.47 -2.25 0.70
CA SER A 66 -8.68 -2.70 0.01
C SER A 66 -8.49 -4.07 -0.65
N MET A 67 -7.27 -4.39 -1.09
CA MET A 67 -6.94 -5.69 -1.63
C MET A 67 -6.99 -6.79 -0.56
N LEU A 68 -6.55 -6.49 0.67
CA LEU A 68 -6.48 -7.46 1.77
C LEU A 68 -7.82 -7.62 2.51
N PHE A 69 -8.57 -6.53 2.65
CA PHE A 69 -9.75 -6.47 3.53
C PHE A 69 -11.05 -6.10 2.81
N GLY A 70 -10.99 -5.85 1.50
CA GLY A 70 -12.11 -5.31 0.73
C GLY A 70 -12.14 -3.78 0.74
N ALA A 71 -12.75 -3.21 -0.30
CA ALA A 71 -12.88 -1.77 -0.44
C ALA A 71 -13.83 -1.18 0.63
N PRO A 72 -13.40 -0.16 1.39
CA PRO A 72 -14.25 0.54 2.34
C PRO A 72 -15.51 1.14 1.69
N GLU A 73 -16.62 1.15 2.43
CA GLU A 73 -17.90 1.69 1.94
C GLU A 73 -17.81 3.16 1.50
N TRP A 74 -16.99 3.97 2.18
CA TRP A 74 -16.80 5.38 1.81
C TRP A 74 -16.23 5.55 0.39
N ILE A 75 -15.46 4.59 -0.13
CA ILE A 75 -14.95 4.66 -1.51
C ILE A 75 -16.13 4.62 -2.47
N TYR A 76 -17.06 3.69 -2.28
CA TYR A 76 -18.24 3.59 -3.12
C TYR A 76 -19.15 4.81 -2.96
N ASN A 77 -19.36 5.30 -1.74
CA ASN A 77 -20.19 6.48 -1.50
C ASN A 77 -19.59 7.79 -2.06
N THR A 78 -18.26 7.83 -2.27
CA THR A 78 -17.56 9.02 -2.79
C THR A 78 -17.33 8.96 -4.29
N PHE A 79 -17.06 7.77 -4.83
CA PHE A 79 -16.58 7.59 -6.20
C PHE A 79 -17.53 6.80 -7.11
N GLY A 80 -18.50 6.07 -6.57
CA GLY A 80 -19.57 5.39 -7.31
C GLY A 80 -20.81 6.25 -7.49
#